data_AF-A0A2D6J1L6-F1
#
_entry.id   AF-A0A2D6J1L6-F1
#
_cell.length_a   1.000
_cell.length_b   1.000
_cell.length_c   1.000
_cell.angle_alpha   90.00
_cell.angle_beta   90.00
_cell.angle_gamma   90.00
#
_symmetry.space_group_name_H-M   'P 1'
#
loop_
_entity.id
_entity.type
_entity.pdbx_description
1 polymer ?
#
loop_
_entity_poly.entity_id
_entity_poly.type
_entity_poly.pdbx_seq_one_letter_code
_entity_poly.pdbx_strand_id
1 'polypeptide(L)'
;MIIFIVLIFAAMYFLMIRPQRKRQKEHQEMITELQRGDRVITAGGIYGTVESLSEDSVIIKVESGTTMRVARGSISTVREK
;
A
#
# COMPACT_ATOMS: atom_id res chain seq x y z
N MET A 1 -31.34 -26.98 -9.96
CA MET A 1 -30.83 -26.61 -8.62
C MET A 1 -29.31 -26.41 -8.61
N ILE A 2 -28.51 -27.36 -9.11
CA ILE A 2 -27.03 -27.27 -9.15
C ILE A 2 -26.52 -26.08 -9.99
N ILE A 3 -27.14 -25.81 -11.14
CA ILE A 3 -26.81 -24.66 -12.01
C ILE A 3 -26.94 -23.31 -11.30
N PHE A 4 -27.94 -23.15 -10.42
CA PHE A 4 -28.18 -21.91 -9.69
C PHE A 4 -27.09 -21.66 -8.63
N ILE A 5 -26.65 -22.74 -7.95
CA ILE A 5 -25.56 -22.70 -6.96
C ILE A 5 -24.23 -22.33 -7.62
N VAL A 6 -23.92 -22.92 -8.77
CA VAL A 6 -22.69 -22.61 -9.53
C VAL A 6 -22.68 -21.15 -10.00
N LEU A 7 -23.84 -20.62 -10.43
CA LEU A 7 -23.97 -19.22 -10.85
C LEU A 7 -23.70 -18.23 -9.70
N ILE A 8 -24.23 -18.50 -8.50
CA ILE A 8 -24.00 -17.66 -7.31
C ILE A 8 -22.53 -17.71 -6.90
N PHE A 9 -21.91 -18.89 -6.88
CA PHE A 9 -20.48 -19.03 -6.54
C PHE A 9 -19.58 -18.34 -7.57
N ALA A 10 -19.89 -18.45 -8.87
CA ALA A 10 -19.15 -17.76 -9.92
C ALA A 10 -19.29 -16.23 -9.79
N ALA A 11 -20.49 -15.74 -9.49
CA ALA A 11 -20.74 -14.31 -9.27
C ALA A 11 -20.00 -13.79 -8.03
N MET A 12 -20.06 -14.51 -6.90
CA MET A 12 -19.32 -14.18 -5.67
C MET A 12 -17.80 -14.19 -5.87
N TYR A 13 -17.27 -15.22 -6.55
CA TYR A 13 -15.85 -15.32 -6.88
C TYR A 13 -15.41 -14.12 -7.72
N PHE A 14 -16.16 -13.79 -8.77
CA PHE A 14 -15.83 -12.68 -9.65
C PHE A 14 -15.94 -11.32 -8.94
N LEU A 15 -16.96 -11.14 -8.11
CA LEU A 15 -17.18 -9.90 -7.36
C LEU A 15 -16.13 -9.68 -6.27
N MET A 16 -15.58 -10.72 -5.64
CA MET A 16 -14.61 -10.55 -4.55
C MET A 16 -13.15 -10.54 -5.02
N ILE A 17 -12.78 -11.42 -5.96
CA ILE A 17 -11.38 -11.52 -6.42
C ILE A 17 -10.95 -10.35 -7.29
N ARG A 18 -11.85 -9.84 -8.12
CA ARG A 18 -11.54 -8.70 -8.98
C ARG A 18 -11.19 -7.43 -8.19
N PRO A 19 -11.96 -7.00 -7.18
CA PRO A 19 -11.58 -5.85 -6.36
C PRO A 19 -10.39 -6.14 -5.46
N GLN A 20 -10.22 -7.37 -4.96
CA GLN A 20 -9.06 -7.72 -4.14
C GLN A 20 -7.75 -7.61 -4.93
N ARG A 21 -7.74 -8.12 -6.17
CA ARG A 21 -6.59 -7.97 -7.09
C ARG A 21 -6.32 -6.50 -7.43
N LYS A 22 -7.37 -5.70 -7.63
CA LYS A 22 -7.25 -4.26 -7.91
C LYS A 22 -6.56 -3.53 -6.74
N ARG A 23 -7.01 -3.76 -5.50
CA ARG A 23 -6.41 -3.15 -4.29
C ARG A 23 -4.95 -3.56 -4.07
N GLN A 24 -4.61 -4.83 -4.30
CA GLN A 24 -3.21 -5.28 -4.18
C GLN A 24 -2.31 -4.62 -5.22
N LYS A 25 -2.82 -4.48 -6.45
CA LYS A 25 -2.07 -3.85 -7.53
C LYS A 25 -1.86 -2.36 -7.27
N GLU A 26 -2.90 -1.65 -6.84
CA GLU A 26 -2.83 -0.23 -6.45
C GLU A 26 -1.83 -0.01 -5.30
N HIS A 27 -1.81 -0.90 -4.30
CA HIS A 27 -0.85 -0.82 -3.19
C HIS A 27 0.59 -1.03 -3.68
N GLN A 28 0.81 -1.98 -4.59
CA GLN A 28 2.12 -2.25 -5.16
C GLN A 28 2.60 -1.10 -6.06
N GLU A 29 1.71 -0.50 -6.84
CA GLU A 29 1.99 0.66 -7.70
C GLU A 29 2.39 1.87 -6.84
N MET A 30 1.63 2.20 -5.79
CA MET A 30 1.95 3.27 -4.84
C MET A 30 3.32 3.07 -4.16
N ILE A 31 3.64 1.83 -3.79
CA ILE A 31 4.94 1.49 -3.22
C ILE A 31 6.09 1.67 -4.23
N THR A 32 5.83 1.41 -5.51
CA THR A 32 6.83 1.49 -6.58
C THR A 32 7.09 2.94 -6.97
N GLU A 33 6.07 3.80 -6.89
CA GLU A 33 6.13 5.22 -7.20
C GLU A 33 6.75 6.08 -6.08
N LEU A 34 7.03 5.51 -4.91
CA LEU A 34 7.70 6.22 -3.81
C LEU A 34 9.07 6.79 -4.22
N GLN A 35 9.25 8.09 -3.98
CA GLN A 35 10.47 8.84 -4.25
C GLN A 35 11.02 9.53 -3.00
N ARG A 36 12.30 9.91 -3.06
CA ARG A 36 12.92 10.73 -2.01
C ARG A 36 12.26 12.10 -1.98
N GLY A 37 11.90 12.56 -0.79
CA GLY A 37 11.23 13.85 -0.58
C GLY A 37 9.71 13.75 -0.45
N ASP A 38 9.12 12.58 -0.70
CA ASP A 38 7.68 12.38 -0.54
C ASP A 38 7.26 12.42 0.92
N ARG A 39 6.10 13.04 1.20
CA ARG A 39 5.47 12.96 2.52
C ARG A 39 4.62 11.72 2.57
N VAL A 40 4.85 10.88 3.57
CA VAL A 40 4.20 9.58 3.71
C VAL A 40 3.56 9.43 5.07
N ILE A 41 2.51 8.62 5.09
CA ILE A 41 1.87 8.15 6.31
C ILE A 41 2.05 6.64 6.35
N THR A 42 2.68 6.16 7.41
CA THR A 42 2.83 4.72 7.67
C THR A 42 1.50 4.12 8.14
N ALA A 43 1.34 2.80 8.07
CA ALA A 43 0.16 2.09 8.55
C ALA A 43 -0.11 2.31 10.05
N GLY A 44 0.89 2.72 10.83
CA GLY A 44 0.76 3.11 12.24
C GLY A 44 0.31 4.57 12.46
N GLY A 45 0.01 5.32 11.40
CA GLY A 45 -0.39 6.73 11.48
C GLY A 45 0.79 7.71 11.66
N ILE A 46 2.04 7.24 11.50
CA ILE A 46 3.22 8.09 11.65
C ILE A 46 3.45 8.87 10.36
N TYR A 47 3.56 10.18 10.50
CA TYR A 47 3.88 11.13 9.43
C TYR A 47 5.38 11.32 9.33
N GLY A 48 5.89 11.33 8.10
CA GLY A 48 7.30 11.62 7.86
C GLY A 48 7.58 11.90 6.39
N THR A 49 8.83 12.26 6.12
CA THR A 49 9.34 12.52 4.77
C THR A 49 10.35 11.45 4.38
N VAL A 50 10.25 10.91 3.17
CA VAL A 50 11.18 9.89 2.68
C VAL A 50 12.57 10.49 2.47
N GLU A 51 13.56 9.98 3.19
CA GLU A 51 14.96 10.39 3.08
C GLU A 51 15.75 9.43 2.18
N SER A 52 15.51 8.12 2.32
CA SER A 52 16.09 7.12 1.43
C SER A 52 15.18 5.91 1.24
N LEU A 53 15.36 5.25 0.09
CA LEU A 53 14.62 4.05 -0.29
C LEU A 53 15.60 2.92 -0.54
N SER A 54 15.21 1.72 -0.16
CA SER A 54 15.85 0.45 -0.49
C SER A 54 14.77 -0.51 -1.01
N GLU A 55 15.13 -1.71 -1.44
CA GLU A 55 14.15 -2.66 -1.99
C GLU A 55 13.06 -3.00 -0.98
N ASP A 56 13.44 -3.37 0.24
CA ASP A 56 12.50 -3.83 1.28
C ASP A 56 12.13 -2.77 2.34
N SER A 57 12.90 -1.68 2.41
CA SER A 57 12.76 -0.70 3.48
C SER A 57 12.88 0.74 3.01
N VAL A 58 12.27 1.65 3.76
CA VAL A 58 12.29 3.09 3.53
C VAL A 58 12.75 3.76 4.80
N ILE A 59 13.70 4.69 4.70
CA ILE A 59 14.07 5.56 5.80
C ILE A 59 13.24 6.82 5.68
N ILE A 60 12.43 7.08 6.71
CA ILE A 60 11.62 8.27 6.83
C ILE A 60 12.16 9.16 7.95
N LYS A 61 12.15 10.47 7.73
CA LYS A 61 12.42 11.47 8.74
C LYS A 61 11.09 11.92 9.35
N VAL A 62 10.94 11.74 10.65
CA VAL A 62 9.78 12.20 11.41
C VAL A 62 10.00 13.63 11.90
N GLU A 63 8.94 14.34 12.27
CA GLU A 63 9.03 15.76 12.68
C GLU A 63 9.97 16.02 13.86
N SER A 64 10.18 15.04 14.75
CA SER A 64 11.16 15.14 15.84
C SER A 64 12.62 15.21 15.38
N GLY A 65 12.87 15.15 14.06
CA GLY A 65 14.20 15.17 13.46
C GLY A 65 14.89 13.81 13.42
N THR A 66 14.31 12.80 14.10
CA THR A 66 14.79 11.42 14.08
C THR A 66 14.46 10.74 12.76
N THR A 67 15.31 9.81 12.34
CA THR A 67 15.09 8.97 11.16
C THR A 67 14.70 7.57 11.62
N MET A 68 13.77 6.96 10.91
CA MET A 68 13.25 5.64 11.23
C MET A 68 13.20 4.79 9.96
N ARG A 69 13.63 3.54 10.08
CA ARG A 69 13.49 2.55 9.02
C ARG A 69 12.15 1.85 9.16
N VAL A 70 11.34 1.93 8.12
CA VAL A 70 10.04 1.26 8.02
C VAL A 70 10.05 0.29 6.85
N ALA A 71 9.27 -0.79 6.96
CA ALA A 71 9.09 -1.70 5.85
C ALA A 71 8.37 -0.97 4.71
N ARG A 72 8.79 -1.20 3.47
CA ARG A 72 8.20 -0.54 2.30
C ARG A 72 6.71 -0.85 2.16
N GLY A 73 6.30 -2.07 2.51
CA GLY A 73 4.90 -2.51 2.56
C GLY A 73 4.03 -1.82 3.61
N SER A 74 4.64 -1.14 4.59
CA SER A 74 3.94 -0.45 5.68
C SER A 74 3.63 1.01 5.36
N ILE A 75 3.98 1.52 4.17
CA ILE A 75 3.52 2.83 3.72
C ILE A 75 2.06 2.70 3.29
N SER A 76 1.18 3.51 3.89
CA SER A 76 -0.27 3.44 3.63
C SER A 76 -0.77 4.55 2.72
N THR A 77 -0.09 5.69 2.70
CA THR A 77 -0.49 6.84 1.89
C THR A 77 0.74 7.65 1.54
N VAL A 78 0.84 8.03 0.27
CA VAL A 78 1.81 9.00 -0.24
C VAL A 78 1.05 10.29 -0.51
N ARG A 79 1.56 11.40 0.03
CA ARG A 79 1.12 12.74 -0.33
C ARG A 79 2.22 13.36 -1.17
N GLU A 80 1.93 13.59 -2.44
CA GLU A 80 2.77 14.43 -3.28
C GLU A 80 2.86 15.85 -2.70
N LYS A 81 3.96 16.53 -3.06
CA LYS A 81 4.44 17.83 -2.57
C LYS A 81 3.39 18.82 -2.06
#